data_AF-A0A059D6D6-F1
#
_entry.id   AF-A0A059D6D6-F1
#
_cell.length_a   1.000
_cell.length_b   1.000
_cell.length_c   1.000
_cell.angle_alpha   90.00
_cell.angle_beta   90.00
_cell.angle_gamma   90.00
#
_symmetry.space_group_name_H-M   'P 1'
#
loop_
_entity.id
_entity.type
_entity.pdbx_description
1 polymer ?
#
loop_
_entity_poly.entity_id
_entity_poly.type
_entity_poly.pdbx_seq_one_letter_code
_entity_poly.pdbx_strand_id
1 'polypeptide(L)' 'MDVMDLLYEKEDMTRLYRSPRPLAASILVCSYLMTVPKQSLEFPILAWVKFAALCKEEEVKELVKVILGHVFEPTC' A
#
# COMPACT_ATOMS: atom_id res chain seq x y z
N MET A 1 -4.99 13.80 -1.45
CA MET A 1 -5.19 12.86 -0.34
C MET A 1 -3.87 12.17 -0.10
N ASP A 2 -3.30 12.32 1.10
CA ASP A 2 -2.09 11.59 1.51
C ASP A 2 -2.45 10.15 1.91
N VAL A 3 -1.47 9.25 1.93
CA VAL A 3 -1.61 7.86 2.42
C VAL A 3 -2.16 7.84 3.85
N MET A 4 -1.79 8.84 4.66
CA MET A 4 -2.31 9.00 6.02
C MET A 4 -3.79 9.37 6.03
N ASP A 5 -4.25 10.23 5.12
CA ASP A 5 -5.69 10.58 5.00
C ASP A 5 -6.52 9.34 4.67
N LEU A 6 -5.96 8.42 3.89
CA LEU A 6 -6.59 7.15 3.52
C LEU A 6 -6.93 6.26 4.74
N LEU A 7 -6.12 6.32 5.80
CA LEU A 7 -6.35 5.56 7.04
C LEU A 7 -7.54 6.07 7.85
N TYR A 8 -7.93 7.32 7.66
CA TYR A 8 -8.90 8.00 8.53
C TYR A 8 -10.18 8.46 7.80
N GLU A 9 -10.17 8.66 6.48
CA GLU A 9 -11.24 9.42 5.80
C GLU A 9 -12.35 8.62 5.09
N LYS A 10 -12.20 7.33 4.75
CA LYS A 10 -13.22 6.65 3.92
C LYS A 10 -13.83 5.42 4.58
N GLU A 11 -15.13 5.53 4.87
CA GLU A 11 -16.04 4.45 5.26
C GLU A 11 -15.95 3.23 4.29
N ASP A 12 -15.63 3.46 3.01
CA ASP A 12 -15.39 2.42 1.99
C ASP A 12 -14.14 1.56 2.25
N MET A 13 -13.14 2.08 2.98
CA MET A 13 -11.93 1.33 3.35
C MET A 13 -12.27 0.19 4.33
N THR A 14 -13.23 0.39 5.24
CA THR A 14 -13.62 -0.63 6.23
C THR A 14 -14.12 -1.95 5.62
N ARG A 15 -14.64 -1.94 4.38
CA ARG A 15 -15.07 -3.16 3.66
C ARG A 15 -13.93 -3.89 2.96
N LEU A 16 -12.91 -3.18 2.48
CA LEU A 16 -11.76 -3.75 1.74
C LEU A 16 -10.68 -4.32 2.67
N TYR A 17 -10.50 -3.74 3.87
CA TYR A 17 -9.43 -4.11 4.80
C TYR A 17 -9.95 -4.87 6.02
N ARG A 18 -10.49 -6.08 5.80
CA ARG A 18 -10.89 -6.99 6.90
C ARG A 18 -9.71 -7.49 7.76
N SER A 19 -8.48 -7.37 7.26
CA SER A 19 -7.27 -7.85 7.93
C SER A 19 -6.23 -6.73 8.06
N PRO A 20 -5.66 -6.51 9.26
CA PRO A 20 -4.71 -5.43 9.49
C PRO A 20 -3.32 -5.71 8.88
N ARG A 21 -2.94 -6.98 8.68
CA ARG A 21 -1.59 -7.32 8.17
C ARG A 21 -1.40 -6.96 6.69
N PRO A 22 -2.29 -7.36 5.75
CA PRO A 22 -2.16 -6.97 4.35
C PRO A 22 -2.23 -5.46 4.16
N LEU A 23 -3.05 -4.75 4.95
CA LEU A 23 -3.13 -3.30 4.92
C LEU A 23 -1.79 -2.65 5.31
N ALA A 24 -1.22 -3.01 6.47
CA ALA A 24 0.06 -2.47 6.91
C ALA A 24 1.19 -2.76 5.91
N ALA A 25 1.20 -3.97 5.35
CA ALA A 25 2.08 -4.39 4.28
C ALA A 25 1.96 -3.48 3.04
N SER A 26 0.74 -3.23 2.57
CA SER A 26 0.48 -2.41 1.39
C SER A 26 0.83 -0.94 1.62
N ILE A 27 0.54 -0.37 2.79
CA ILE A 27 0.94 1.00 3.15
C ILE A 27 2.45 1.15 3.12
N LEU A 28 3.19 0.17 3.64
CA LEU A 28 4.66 0.19 3.60
C LEU A 28 5.18 0.15 2.16
N VAL A 29 4.60 -0.72 1.30
CA VAL A 29 4.96 -0.79 -0.12
C VAL A 29 4.66 0.54 -0.83
N CYS A 30 3.48 1.12 -0.63
CA CYS A 30 3.11 2.42 -1.18
C CYS A 30 4.09 3.52 -0.73
N SER A 31 4.40 3.57 0.57
CA SER A 31 5.34 4.55 1.13
C SER A 31 6.73 4.41 0.49
N TYR A 32 7.23 3.18 0.34
CA TYR A 32 8.49 2.91 -0.34
C TYR A 32 8.46 3.41 -1.80
N LEU A 33 7.42 3.06 -2.56
CA LEU A 33 7.29 3.43 -3.97
C LEU A 33 7.20 4.95 -4.19
N MET A 34 6.61 5.68 -3.25
CA MET A 34 6.43 7.14 -3.34
C MET A 34 7.66 7.92 -2.87
N THR A 35 8.40 7.41 -1.88
CA THR A 35 9.46 8.16 -1.20
C THR A 35 10.87 7.77 -1.64
N VAL A 36 11.07 6.53 -2.10
CA VAL A 36 12.38 6.04 -2.49
C VAL A 36 12.62 6.34 -3.98
N PRO A 37 13.65 7.12 -4.33
CA PRO A 37 13.97 7.39 -5.72
C PRO A 37 14.45 6.13 -6.42
N LYS A 38 14.16 6.03 -7.73
CA LYS A 38 14.65 4.92 -8.55
C LYS A 38 16.17 4.89 -8.56
N GLN A 39 16.73 3.72 -8.28
CA GLN A 39 18.17 3.51 -8.21
C GLN A 39 18.54 2.13 -8.78
N SER A 40 19.81 1.93 -9.11
CA SER A 40 20.26 0.66 -9.72
C SER A 40 20.12 -0.55 -8.79
N LEU A 41 20.08 -0.33 -7.48
CA LEU A 41 19.92 -1.36 -6.45
C LEU A 41 18.71 -1.04 -5.57
N GLU A 42 17.53 -1.49 -5.98
CA GLU A 42 16.31 -1.31 -5.19
C GLU A 42 16.18 -2.40 -4.13
N PHE A 43 15.68 -2.00 -2.96
CA PHE A 43 15.31 -2.95 -1.93
C PHE A 43 14.11 -3.79 -2.43
N PRO A 44 14.15 -5.13 -2.30
CA PRO A 44 13.09 -6.01 -2.81
C PRO A 44 11.87 -5.99 -1.86
N ILE A 45 11.19 -4.84 -1.78
CA ILE A 45 10.15 -4.56 -0.77
C ILE A 45 9.00 -5.58 -0.82
N LEU A 46 8.55 -6.02 -2.00
CA LEU A 46 7.49 -7.03 -2.14
C LEU A 46 7.91 -8.39 -1.57
N ALA A 47 9.13 -8.84 -1.87
CA ALA A 47 9.65 -10.09 -1.34
C ALA A 47 9.84 -10.02 0.18
N TRP A 48 10.33 -8.87 0.67
CA TRP A 48 10.50 -8.64 2.10
C TRP A 48 9.17 -8.65 2.84
N VAL A 49 8.14 -7.96 2.33
CA VAL A 49 6.81 -7.92 2.94
C VAL A 49 6.15 -9.30 2.95
N LYS A 50 6.31 -10.09 1.87
CA LYS A 50 5.84 -11.48 1.85
C LYS A 50 6.49 -12.32 2.95
N PHE A 51 7.80 -12.14 3.17
CA PHE A 51 8.54 -12.83 4.22
C PHE A 51 8.15 -12.36 5.63
N ALA A 52 8.15 -11.04 5.87
CA ALA A 52 7.96 -10.44 7.19
C ALA A 52 6.50 -10.44 7.66
N ALA A 53 5.56 -10.17 6.75
CA ALA A 53 4.13 -10.04 7.09
C ALA A 53 3.33 -11.34 6.80
N LEU A 54 3.96 -12.36 6.20
CA LEU A 54 3.32 -13.61 5.77
C LEU A 54 2.07 -13.38 4.91
N CYS A 55 2.05 -12.28 4.16
CA CYS A 55 0.94 -11.90 3.30
C CYS A 55 1.13 -12.44 1.89
N LYS A 56 0.03 -12.74 1.19
CA LYS A 56 0.08 -13.10 -0.23
C LYS A 56 0.45 -11.86 -1.03
N GLU A 57 1.45 -11.99 -1.89
CA GLU A 57 1.94 -10.87 -2.69
C GLU A 57 0.83 -10.27 -3.57
N GLU A 58 -0.07 -11.11 -4.10
CA GLU A 58 -1.20 -10.65 -4.92
C GLU A 58 -2.20 -9.80 -4.13
N GLU A 59 -2.49 -10.17 -2.88
CA GLU A 59 -3.34 -9.39 -1.99
C GLU A 59 -2.70 -8.02 -1.71
N VAL A 60 -1.39 -7.99 -1.46
CA VAL A 60 -0.65 -6.74 -1.25
C VAL A 60 -0.69 -5.86 -2.49
N LYS A 61 -0.48 -6.43 -3.69
CA LYS A 61 -0.51 -5.71 -4.97
C LYS A 61 -1.88 -5.11 -5.28
N GLU A 62 -2.96 -5.86 -5.04
CA GLU A 62 -4.32 -5.37 -5.24
C GLU A 62 -4.60 -4.15 -4.36
N LEU A 63 -4.26 -4.25 -3.07
CA LEU A 63 -4.42 -3.15 -2.14
C LEU A 63 -3.53 -1.95 -2.49
N VAL A 64 -2.28 -2.17 -2.90
CA VAL A 64 -1.39 -1.09 -3.37
C VAL A 64 -2.00 -0.34 -4.54
N LYS A 65 -2.60 -1.04 -5.52
CA LYS A 65 -3.28 -0.39 -6.65
C LYS A 65 -4.46 0.47 -6.20
N VAL A 66 -5.27 -0.03 -5.26
CA VAL A 66 -6.40 0.72 -4.70
C VAL A 66 -5.92 1.97 -3.96
N ILE A 67 -4.92 1.82 -3.08
CA ILE A 67 -4.32 2.92 -2.31
C ILE A 67 -3.77 4.00 -3.26
N LEU A 68 -2.92 3.61 -4.21
CA LEU A 68 -2.32 4.56 -5.15
C LEU A 68 -3.39 5.18 -6.07
N GLY A 69 -4.41 4.42 -6.45
CA GLY A 69 -5.56 4.92 -7.22
C GLY A 69 -6.24 6.08 -6.49
N HIS A 70 -6.49 5.94 -5.19
CA HIS A 70 -7.08 7.02 -4.38
C HIS A 70 -6.14 8.19 -4.12
N VAL A 71 -4.85 7.93 -3.91
CA VAL A 71 -3.84 8.99 -3.69
C VAL A 71 -3.65 9.85 -4.94
N PHE A 72 -3.65 9.23 -6.12
CA PHE A 72 -3.46 9.89 -7.41
C PHE A 72 -4.76 10.26 -8.14
N GLU A 73 -5.92 9.92 -7.57
CA GLU A 73 -7.21 10.37 -8.10
C GLU A 73 -7.24 11.90 -8.11
N PRO A 74 -7.43 12.55 -9.28
CA PRO A 74 -7.54 13.99 -9.32
C PRO A 74 -8.81 14.40 -8.57
N THR A 75 -8.64 15.10 -7.46
CA THR A 75 -9.74 15.81 -6.79
C THR A 75 -10.17 16.95 -7.71
N CYS A 76 -11.26 16.74 -8.44
CA CYS A 76 -11.99 17.80 -9.13
C CYS A 76 -12.49 18.87 -8.15
#